data_AF-A0A812PR01-F1
#
_entry.id   AF-A0A812PR01-F1
#
_cell.length_a   1.000
_cell.length_b   1.000
_cell.length_c   1.000
_cell.angle_alpha   90.00
_cell.angle_beta   90.00
_cell.angle_gamma   90.00
#
_symmetry.space_group_name_H-M   'P 1'
#
loop_
_entity.id
_entity.type
_entity.pdbx_description
1 polymer ?
#
loop_
_entity_poly.entity_id
_entity_poly.type
_entity_poly.pdbx_seq_one_letter_code
_entity_poly.pdbx_strand_id
1 'polypeptide(L)'
;MAAISVVVASRSAPKLEAARQGFQQVTNRPLELSGVDADSGVSAQPRGHEETRRGALQRLRAARETADGARADFCIAFEGGIEEDAHGRQVCFAIVCAQFRDDDFISEVRSATHSLPPGIEKLLNEGIELGLATDQFYASRATQQL
;
A
#
# COMPACT_ATOMS: atom_id res chain seq x y z
N MET A 1 -5.47 7.96 -28.70
CA MET A 1 -5.72 8.65 -27.41
C MET A 1 -4.39 8.76 -26.67
N ALA A 2 -4.09 9.90 -26.05
CA ALA A 2 -2.89 10.02 -25.24
C ALA A 2 -2.92 9.03 -24.07
N ALA A 3 -1.76 8.51 -23.67
CA ALA A 3 -1.66 7.65 -22.50
C ALA A 3 -2.10 8.40 -21.22
N ILE A 4 -2.54 7.66 -20.20
CA ILE A 4 -2.65 8.19 -18.84
C ILE A 4 -1.35 7.84 -18.12
N SER A 5 -0.72 8.83 -17.52
CA SER A 5 0.50 8.68 -16.72
C SER A 5 0.16 8.58 -15.24
N VAL A 6 0.64 7.52 -14.58
CA VAL A 6 0.40 7.23 -13.16
C VAL A 6 1.72 6.98 -12.46
N VAL A 7 1.97 7.72 -11.38
CA VAL A 7 3.10 7.49 -10.49
C VAL A 7 2.61 6.82 -9.21
N VAL A 8 3.17 5.65 -8.93
CA VAL A 8 2.93 4.92 -7.69
C VAL A 8 4.00 5.31 -6.68
N ALA A 9 3.61 5.71 -5.47
CA ALA A 9 4.48 6.07 -4.35
C ALA A 9 5.13 4.83 -3.70
N SER A 10 5.63 3.92 -4.54
CA SER A 10 6.32 2.68 -4.16
C SER A 10 6.87 1.99 -5.41
N ARG A 11 8.02 1.32 -5.28
CA ARG A 11 8.58 0.41 -6.31
C ARG A 11 8.18 -1.06 -6.14
N SER A 12 7.41 -1.39 -5.10
CA SER A 12 6.91 -2.74 -4.84
C SER A 12 6.06 -3.28 -6.00
N ALA A 13 6.43 -4.46 -6.54
CA ALA A 13 5.72 -5.08 -7.65
C ALA A 13 4.22 -5.33 -7.37
N PRO A 14 3.79 -5.85 -6.20
CA PRO A 14 2.37 -5.95 -5.87
C PRO A 14 1.61 -4.62 -5.91
N LYS A 15 2.22 -3.52 -5.45
CA LYS A 15 1.58 -2.19 -5.44
C LYS A 15 1.47 -1.60 -6.85
N LEU A 16 2.51 -1.78 -7.67
CA LEU A 16 2.51 -1.38 -9.07
C LEU A 16 1.43 -2.13 -9.87
N GLU A 17 1.29 -3.43 -9.62
CA GLU A 17 0.30 -4.27 -10.29
C GLU A 17 -1.13 -3.94 -9.81
N ALA A 18 -1.33 -3.71 -8.51
CA ALA A 18 -2.63 -3.28 -7.98
C ALA A 18 -3.09 -1.96 -8.60
N ALA A 19 -2.19 -0.98 -8.72
CA ALA A 19 -2.48 0.27 -9.41
C ALA A 19 -2.79 0.04 -10.91
N ARG A 20 -1.97 -0.77 -11.60
CA ARG A 20 -2.20 -1.10 -13.02
C ARG A 20 -3.60 -1.68 -13.25
N GLN A 21 -3.98 -2.70 -12.48
CA GLN A 21 -5.28 -3.34 -12.59
C GLN A 21 -6.42 -2.38 -12.27
N GLY A 22 -6.29 -1.57 -11.21
CA GLY A 22 -7.30 -0.57 -10.85
C GLY A 22 -7.54 0.46 -11.96
N PHE A 23 -6.48 1.03 -12.52
CA PHE A 23 -6.60 2.01 -13.61
C PHE A 23 -7.16 1.37 -14.90
N GLN A 24 -6.76 0.14 -15.23
CA GLN A 24 -7.26 -0.56 -16.43
C GLN A 24 -8.75 -0.89 -16.36
N GLN A 25 -9.34 -0.98 -15.16
CA GLN A 25 -10.80 -1.20 -15.02
C GLN A 25 -11.63 0.05 -15.34
N VAL A 26 -11.05 1.25 -15.19
CA VAL A 26 -11.78 2.51 -15.31
C VAL A 26 -11.46 3.27 -16.60
N THR A 27 -10.45 2.84 -17.37
CA THR A 27 -10.06 3.47 -18.63
C THR A 27 -9.59 2.46 -19.67
N ASN A 28 -9.94 2.74 -20.94
CA ASN A 28 -9.41 2.01 -22.10
C ASN A 28 -8.21 2.74 -22.76
N ARG A 29 -7.72 3.83 -22.15
CA ARG A 29 -6.54 4.56 -22.65
C ARG A 29 -5.27 3.76 -22.33
N PRO A 30 -4.21 3.88 -23.14
CA PRO A 30 -2.90 3.33 -22.79
C PRO A 30 -2.47 3.84 -21.41
N LEU A 31 -1.82 3.00 -20.60
CA LEU A 31 -1.38 3.33 -19.25
C LEU A 31 0.15 3.33 -19.18
N GLU A 32 0.73 4.47 -18.84
CA GLU A 32 2.13 4.62 -18.47
C GLU A 32 2.22 4.66 -16.95
N LEU A 33 2.78 3.62 -16.35
CA LEU A 33 2.84 3.47 -14.90
C LEU A 33 4.30 3.32 -14.47
N SER A 34 4.73 4.15 -13.53
CA SER A 34 6.05 4.09 -12.92
C SER A 34 5.95 4.11 -11.39
N GLY A 35 6.98 3.58 -10.73
CA GLY A 35 7.13 3.63 -9.28
C GLY A 35 8.24 4.59 -8.89
N VAL A 36 8.02 5.33 -7.80
CA VAL A 36 9.04 6.16 -7.15
C VAL A 36 9.23 5.72 -5.71
N ASP A 37 10.42 5.96 -5.16
CA ASP A 37 10.65 5.83 -3.73
C ASP A 37 10.00 7.02 -3.03
N ALA A 38 9.15 6.74 -2.06
CA ALA A 38 8.41 7.74 -1.30
C ALA A 38 8.37 7.31 0.16
N ASP A 39 9.03 8.08 1.02
CA ASP A 39 9.04 7.80 2.46
C ASP A 39 7.66 8.12 3.06
N SER A 40 7.22 7.25 3.97
CA SER A 40 5.96 7.40 4.69
C SER A 40 6.09 8.23 5.96
N GLY A 41 7.31 8.46 6.45
CA GLY A 41 7.61 9.19 7.68
C GLY A 41 6.95 8.63 8.96
N VAL A 42 6.39 7.41 8.89
CA VAL A 42 5.81 6.67 10.00
C VAL A 42 6.59 5.36 10.24
N SER A 43 6.19 4.59 11.26
CA SER A 43 6.76 3.26 11.52
C SER A 43 6.71 2.37 10.28
N ALA A 44 7.74 1.51 10.09
CA ALA A 44 7.73 0.47 9.06
C ALA A 44 6.54 -0.50 9.22
N GLN A 45 6.01 -0.62 10.44
CA GLN A 45 4.77 -1.31 10.75
C GLN A 45 3.78 -0.33 11.39
N PRO A 46 3.01 0.44 10.61
CA PRO A 46 1.99 1.35 11.15
C PRO A 46 0.94 0.59 11.96
N ARG A 47 0.57 1.14 13.13
CA ARG A 47 -0.46 0.59 14.00
C ARG A 47 -1.67 1.52 14.09
N GLY A 48 -2.84 0.97 13.77
CA GLY A 48 -4.11 1.68 13.78
C GLY A 48 -4.35 2.55 12.54
N HIS A 49 -5.63 2.81 12.26
CA HIS A 49 -6.07 3.57 11.10
C HIS A 49 -5.34 4.90 10.87
N GLU A 50 -5.21 5.73 11.91
CA GLU A 50 -4.67 7.09 11.79
C GLU A 50 -3.20 7.11 11.37
N GLU A 51 -2.37 6.23 11.94
CA GLU A 51 -0.95 6.16 11.57
C GLU A 51 -0.79 5.65 10.12
N THR A 52 -1.54 4.61 9.75
CA THR A 52 -1.50 4.06 8.39
C THR A 52 -1.99 5.08 7.36
N ARG A 53 -3.08 5.80 7.66
CA ARG A 53 -3.61 6.86 6.80
C ARG A 53 -2.60 7.99 6.64
N ARG A 54 -1.96 8.42 7.73
CA ARG A 54 -0.89 9.43 7.70
C ARG A 54 0.28 8.97 6.82
N GLY A 55 0.71 7.71 6.94
CA GLY A 55 1.76 7.14 6.09
C GLY A 55 1.41 7.21 4.61
N ALA A 56 0.20 6.77 4.22
CA ALA A 56 -0.28 6.84 2.84
C ALA A 56 -0.29 8.27 2.29
N LEU A 57 -0.76 9.25 3.08
CA LEU A 57 -0.78 10.66 2.71
C LEU A 57 0.64 11.25 2.56
N GLN A 58 1.57 10.87 3.43
CA GLN A 58 2.97 11.32 3.34
C GLN A 58 3.66 10.74 2.11
N ARG A 59 3.46 9.45 1.82
CA ARG A 59 3.94 8.85 0.57
C ARG A 59 3.38 9.54 -0.67
N LEU A 60 2.08 9.83 -0.67
CA LEU A 60 1.44 10.52 -1.79
C LEU A 60 2.07 11.89 -2.04
N ARG A 61 2.28 12.67 -0.97
CA ARG A 61 2.94 13.99 -1.04
C ARG A 61 4.37 13.87 -1.57
N ALA A 62 5.16 12.98 -0.99
CA ALA A 62 6.54 12.74 -1.43
C ALA A 62 6.61 12.33 -2.92
N ALA A 63 5.70 11.47 -3.38
CA ALA A 63 5.64 11.08 -4.78
C ALA A 63 5.32 12.27 -5.70
N ARG A 64 4.39 13.16 -5.32
CA ARG A 64 4.05 14.36 -6.09
C ARG A 64 5.19 15.37 -6.20
N GLU A 65 6.06 15.42 -5.20
CA GLU A 65 7.24 16.31 -5.19
C GLU A 65 8.38 15.79 -6.09
N THR A 66 8.32 14.54 -6.56
CA THR A 66 9.29 14.03 -7.54
C THR A 66 9.08 14.62 -8.94
N ALA A 67 10.15 14.65 -9.74
CA ALA A 67 10.07 15.12 -11.14
C ALA A 67 9.12 14.28 -12.02
N ASP A 68 8.90 13.01 -11.66
CA ASP A 68 7.94 12.13 -12.33
C ASP A 68 6.52 12.41 -11.86
N GLY A 69 6.30 12.55 -10.54
CA GLY A 69 4.98 12.82 -9.97
C GLY A 69 4.43 14.19 -10.35
N ALA A 70 5.28 15.23 -10.39
CA ALA A 70 4.89 16.57 -10.79
C ALA A 70 4.36 16.65 -12.24
N ARG A 71 4.76 15.70 -13.10
CA ARG A 71 4.31 15.59 -14.49
C ARG A 71 3.33 14.46 -14.75
N ALA A 72 2.97 13.65 -13.75
CA ALA A 72 2.05 12.53 -13.89
C ALA A 72 0.59 13.01 -13.80
N ASP A 73 -0.33 12.35 -14.49
CA ASP A 73 -1.77 12.68 -14.42
C ASP A 73 -2.32 12.29 -13.06
N PHE A 74 -1.87 11.16 -12.52
CA PHE A 74 -2.21 10.72 -11.17
C PHE A 74 -0.98 10.34 -10.37
N CYS A 75 -1.02 10.64 -9.07
CA CYS A 75 -0.18 9.98 -8.09
C CYS A 75 -1.06 9.09 -7.19
N ILE A 76 -0.56 7.90 -6.86
CA ILE A 76 -1.27 6.94 -5.99
C ILE A 76 -0.31 6.36 -4.95
N ALA A 77 -0.77 6.24 -3.70
CA ALA A 77 -0.02 5.69 -2.59
C ALA A 77 -0.80 4.55 -1.92
N PHE A 78 -0.04 3.61 -1.36
CA PHE A 78 -0.57 2.46 -0.61
C PHE A 78 0.24 2.31 0.68
N GLU A 79 -0.43 2.29 1.82
CA GLU A 79 0.19 1.98 3.12
C GLU A 79 -0.54 0.81 3.78
N GLY A 80 0.22 -0.22 4.16
CA GLY A 80 -0.30 -1.34 4.95
C GLY A 80 -0.26 -1.00 6.44
N GLY A 81 -1.26 -1.44 7.18
CA GLY A 81 -1.35 -1.24 8.62
C GLY A 81 -1.85 -2.49 9.32
N ILE A 82 -1.59 -2.55 10.62
CA ILE A 82 -2.20 -3.54 11.52
C ILE A 82 -3.01 -2.84 12.60
N GLU A 83 -4.06 -3.47 13.07
CA GLU A 83 -4.82 -3.04 14.25
C GLU A 83 -5.41 -4.26 14.96
N GLU A 84 -5.94 -4.05 16.16
CA GLU A 84 -6.67 -5.08 16.88
C GLU A 84 -8.17 -5.00 16.56
N ASP A 85 -8.78 -6.14 16.27
CA ASP A 85 -10.23 -6.24 16.17
C ASP A 85 -10.91 -6.17 17.55
N ALA A 86 -12.25 -6.16 17.57
CA ALA A 86 -13.03 -6.10 18.80
C ALA A 86 -12.82 -7.30 19.76
N HIS A 87 -12.11 -8.34 19.31
CA HIS A 87 -11.77 -9.54 20.08
C HIS A 87 -10.27 -9.60 20.44
N GLY A 88 -9.51 -8.54 20.17
CA GLY A 88 -8.08 -8.46 20.47
C GLY A 88 -7.18 -9.25 19.50
N ARG A 89 -7.69 -9.65 18.33
CA ARG A 89 -6.87 -10.31 17.29
C ARG A 89 -6.22 -9.28 16.39
N GLN A 90 -5.00 -9.54 15.95
CA GLN A 90 -4.33 -8.68 14.99
C GLN A 90 -4.94 -8.90 13.60
N VAL A 91 -5.32 -7.81 12.97
CA VAL A 91 -5.81 -7.78 11.59
C VAL A 91 -4.96 -6.82 10.78
N CYS A 92 -4.90 -7.03 9.48
CA CYS A 92 -4.25 -6.09 8.57
C CYS A 92 -5.22 -5.47 7.57
N PHE A 93 -4.88 -4.28 7.10
CA PHE A 93 -5.60 -3.54 6.07
C PHE A 93 -4.61 -2.65 5.31
N ALA A 94 -5.07 -1.99 4.25
CA ALA A 94 -4.33 -0.95 3.56
C ALA A 94 -5.16 0.33 3.42
N ILE A 95 -4.49 1.47 3.46
CA ILE A 95 -5.02 2.75 3.01
C ILE A 95 -4.46 3.04 1.63
N VAL A 96 -5.34 3.41 0.70
CA VAL A 96 -4.98 3.83 -0.65
C VAL A 96 -5.40 5.29 -0.83
N CYS A 97 -4.46 6.13 -1.24
CA CYS A 97 -4.71 7.54 -1.53
C CYS A 97 -4.36 7.83 -2.98
N ALA A 98 -5.24 8.52 -3.72
CA ALA A 98 -5.00 8.94 -5.09
C ALA A 98 -5.33 10.41 -5.28
N GLN A 99 -4.55 11.10 -6.12
CA GLN A 99 -4.75 12.51 -6.44
C GLN A 99 -4.45 12.75 -7.91
N PHE A 100 -5.35 13.48 -8.57
CA PHE A 100 -5.17 13.96 -9.94
C PHE A 100 -4.27 15.21 -9.97
N ARG A 101 -3.58 15.45 -11.08
CA ARG A 101 -2.75 16.65 -11.25
C ARG A 101 -3.60 17.91 -11.12
N ASP A 102 -3.04 18.94 -10.51
CA ASP A 102 -3.64 20.27 -10.34
C ASP A 102 -4.97 20.27 -9.55
N ASP A 103 -5.29 19.18 -8.86
CA ASP A 103 -6.42 19.07 -7.94
C ASP A 103 -5.91 19.04 -6.49
N ASP A 104 -6.63 19.67 -5.57
CA ASP A 104 -6.36 19.62 -4.13
C ASP A 104 -7.11 18.46 -3.45
N PHE A 105 -8.07 17.84 -4.15
CA PHE A 105 -8.83 16.72 -3.63
C PHE A 105 -8.01 15.43 -3.63
N ILE A 106 -7.94 14.77 -2.48
CA ILE A 106 -7.34 13.46 -2.31
C ILE A 106 -8.45 12.44 -2.09
N SER A 107 -8.54 11.46 -2.98
CA SER A 107 -9.43 10.31 -2.80
C SER A 107 -8.74 9.30 -1.89
N GLU A 108 -9.41 8.90 -0.83
CA GLU A 108 -8.88 7.98 0.18
C GLU A 108 -9.82 6.80 0.38
N VAL A 109 -9.27 5.59 0.46
CA VAL A 109 -10.04 4.38 0.73
C VAL A 109 -9.28 3.44 1.65
N ARG A 110 -10.02 2.76 2.52
CA ARG A 110 -9.53 1.64 3.33
C ARG A 110 -9.94 0.34 2.64
N SER A 111 -9.00 -0.59 2.50
CA SER A 111 -9.29 -1.93 1.99
C SER A 111 -10.20 -2.72 2.94
N ALA A 112 -10.68 -3.87 2.47
CA ALA A 112 -11.20 -4.88 3.38
C ALA A 112 -10.13 -5.26 4.43
N THR A 113 -10.60 -5.65 5.61
CA THR A 113 -9.76 -6.09 6.72
C THR A 113 -9.50 -7.58 6.61
N HIS A 114 -8.26 -8.00 6.80
CA HIS A 114 -7.81 -9.39 6.70
C HIS A 114 -7.37 -9.91 8.06
N SER A 115 -7.98 -11.00 8.51
CA SER A 115 -7.59 -11.68 9.75
C SER A 115 -6.25 -12.39 9.60
N LEU A 116 -5.36 -12.22 10.56
CA LEU A 116 -4.07 -12.89 10.53
C LEU A 116 -4.12 -14.26 11.21
N PRO A 117 -3.46 -15.30 10.65
CA PRO A 117 -3.25 -16.56 11.35
C PRO A 117 -2.48 -16.35 12.67
N PRO A 118 -2.76 -17.13 13.75
CA PRO A 118 -2.06 -16.98 15.03
C PRO A 118 -0.53 -17.06 14.96
N GLY A 119 0.00 -17.80 13.97
CA GLY A 119 1.45 -17.88 13.74
C GLY A 119 2.06 -16.57 13.25
N ILE A 120 1.33 -15.80 12.43
CA ILE A 120 1.76 -14.46 12.01
C ILE A 120 1.67 -13.49 13.20
N GLU A 121 0.59 -13.54 13.98
CA GLU A 121 0.43 -12.70 15.18
C GLU A 121 1.58 -12.87 16.17
N LYS A 122 2.03 -14.12 16.38
CA LYS A 122 3.18 -14.42 17.23
C LYS A 122 4.45 -13.71 16.75
N LEU A 123 4.75 -13.79 15.45
CA LEU A 123 5.93 -13.13 14.86
C LEU A 123 5.83 -11.60 14.97
N LEU A 124 4.64 -11.03 14.79
CA LEU A 124 4.41 -9.59 15.01
C LEU A 124 4.69 -9.17 16.46
N ASN A 125 4.29 -10.01 17.44
CA ASN A 125 4.57 -9.77 18.86
C ASN A 125 6.06 -9.89 19.21
N GLU A 126 6.83 -10.60 18.40
CA GLU A 126 8.30 -10.68 18.48
C GLU A 126 8.99 -9.49 17.78
N GLY A 127 8.22 -8.57 17.20
CA GLY A 127 8.73 -7.37 16.54
C GLY A 127 9.08 -7.56 15.06
N ILE A 128 8.71 -8.69 14.46
CA ILE A 128 8.91 -8.94 13.02
C ILE A 128 7.83 -8.18 12.24
N GLU A 129 8.23 -7.46 11.19
CA GLU A 129 7.31 -6.75 10.30
C GLU A 129 6.36 -7.73 9.58
N LEU A 130 5.11 -7.32 9.32
CA LEU A 130 4.07 -8.15 8.73
C LEU A 130 4.48 -8.83 7.42
N GLY A 131 5.17 -8.11 6.53
CA GLY A 131 5.63 -8.69 5.27
C GLY A 131 6.56 -9.89 5.50
N LEU A 132 7.59 -9.69 6.32
CA LEU A 132 8.54 -10.74 6.68
C LEU A 132 7.88 -11.87 7.49
N ALA A 133 6.98 -11.54 8.42
CA ALA A 133 6.23 -12.52 9.20
C ALA A 133 5.34 -13.39 8.29
N THR A 134 4.72 -12.79 7.28
CA THR A 134 3.90 -13.49 6.28
C THR A 134 4.76 -14.44 5.47
N ASP A 135 5.88 -13.96 4.93
CA ASP A 135 6.81 -14.78 4.14
C ASP A 135 7.34 -15.97 4.96
N GLN A 136 7.79 -15.73 6.19
CA GLN A 136 8.28 -16.78 7.10
C GLN A 136 7.19 -17.82 7.42
N PHE A 137 5.99 -17.36 7.78
CA PHE A 137 4.89 -18.24 8.14
C PHE A 137 4.49 -19.15 6.97
N TYR A 138 4.28 -18.59 5.78
CA TYR A 138 3.85 -19.40 4.63
C TYR A 138 4.98 -20.26 4.03
N ALA A 139 6.24 -19.81 4.06
CA ALA A 139 7.37 -20.65 3.66
C ALA A 139 7.51 -21.89 4.57
N SER A 140 7.28 -21.73 5.87
CA SER A 140 7.29 -22.86 6.82
C SER A 140 6.15 -23.86 6.57
N ARG A 141 5.00 -23.41 6.08
CA ARG A 141 3.85 -24.26 5.76
C ARG A 141 4.02 -25.02 4.45
N ALA A 142 4.63 -24.38 3.45
CA ALA A 142 4.92 -25.02 2.18
C ALA A 142 5.95 -26.16 2.31
N THR A 143 6.89 -26.03 3.25
CA THR A 143 7.92 -27.06 3.52
C THR A 143 7.43 -28.21 4.40
N GLN A 144 6.35 -28.03 5.17
CA GLN A 144 5.74 -29.07 6.01
C GLN A 144 4.82 -30.06 5.24
N GLN A 145 4.68 -29.94 3.92
CA GLN A 145 3.88 -30.84 3.08
C GLN A 145 4.66 -32.04 2.49
N LEU A 146 5.71 -32.53 3.16
CA LEU A 146 6.43 -33.76 2.78
C LEU A 146 6.34 -34.81 3.88
#